data_AF-A0A4V1RM60-F1
#
_entry.id   AF-A0A4V1RM60-F1
#
_cell.length_a   1.000
_cell.length_b   1.000
_cell.length_c   1.000
_cell.angle_alpha   90.00
_cell.angle_beta   90.00
_cell.angle_gamma   90.00
#
_symmetry.space_group_name_H-M   'P 1'
#
loop_
_entity.id
_entity.type
_entity.pdbx_description
1 polymer ?
#
loop_
_entity_poly.entity_id
_entity_poly.type
_entity_poly.pdbx_seq_one_letter_code
_entity_poly.pdbx_strand_id
1 'polypeptide(L)'
;MNAAQPDAYGVIRQLLIDNAGGYLRNVVWGPATCSHCAGIPGNEGFSTCYRCDGYIARAGQLSDRRGFITYALAGAQSGANMYRYKDDVPPPAATRMMTLLLAATLTKHMTCAVHPGHGPVTAWATVPSLSGRANHPLAGLAAPFLKTLPWIALRASAAARNVRELRLGNYVTTDEGGSPSGQHVLLLDDTWVTGSNPESAAGALKRDGATAVTSLVVARWLDASRGATKEFIKSHLTQDFDPIVCPFTGHPC
;
A
#
# COMPACT_ATOMS: atom_id res chain seq x y z
N MET A 1 24.73 24.28 26.03
CA MET A 1 24.40 23.90 24.64
C MET A 1 23.90 22.46 24.68
N ASN A 2 22.58 22.26 24.79
CA ASN A 2 22.00 20.92 24.75
C ASN A 2 21.82 20.54 23.28
N ALA A 3 22.57 19.55 22.81
CA ALA A 3 22.27 18.91 21.54
C ALA A 3 20.88 18.27 21.69
N ALA A 4 19.87 18.85 21.01
CA ALA A 4 18.56 18.23 20.95
C ALA A 4 18.73 16.81 20.40
N GLN A 5 18.26 15.81 21.15
CA GLN A 5 18.22 14.44 20.64
C GLN A 5 17.44 14.47 19.31
N PRO A 6 17.98 13.86 18.24
CA PRO A 6 17.29 13.87 16.96
C PRO A 6 15.94 13.17 17.12
N ASP A 7 14.89 13.83 16.62
CA ASP A 7 13.55 13.25 16.63
C ASP A 7 13.59 11.91 15.85
N ALA A 8 12.90 10.89 16.37
CA ALA A 8 12.99 9.54 15.81
C ALA A 8 12.55 9.48 14.34
N TYR A 9 11.62 10.36 13.93
CA TYR A 9 11.18 10.46 12.55
C TYR A 9 12.25 11.11 11.65
N GLY A 10 12.96 12.13 12.13
CA GLY A 10 14.06 12.80 11.44
C GLY A 10 15.19 11.84 11.12
N VAL A 11 15.52 10.91 12.03
CA VAL A 11 16.50 9.84 11.78
C VAL A 11 16.01 8.89 10.69
N ILE A 12 14.76 8.41 10.78
CA ILE A 12 14.17 7.51 9.78
C ILE A 12 14.13 8.19 8.41
N ARG A 13 13.72 9.47 8.37
CA ARG A 13 13.65 10.30 7.17
C ARG A 13 15.02 10.40 6.50
N GLN A 14 16.06 10.74 7.27
CA GLN A 14 17.41 10.89 6.73
C GLN A 14 17.92 9.55 6.18
N LEU A 15 17.77 8.47 6.94
CA LEU A 15 18.15 7.13 6.48
C LEU A 15 17.42 6.75 5.20
N LEU A 16 16.15 7.11 5.06
CA LEU A 16 15.41 6.80 3.85
C LEU A 16 15.91 7.62 2.67
N ILE A 17 16.12 8.93 2.82
CA ILE A 17 16.67 9.79 1.76
C ILE A 17 18.03 9.25 1.29
N ASP A 18 18.93 8.92 2.23
CA ASP A 18 20.28 8.43 1.93
C ASP A 18 20.27 7.08 1.18
N ASN A 19 19.20 6.29 1.33
CA ASN A 19 19.10 4.95 0.75
C ASN A 19 18.06 4.83 -0.40
N ALA A 20 17.27 5.87 -0.65
CA ALA A 20 16.20 5.92 -1.65
C ALA A 20 16.55 6.78 -2.88
N GLY A 21 17.58 7.63 -2.75
CA GLY A 21 18.04 8.53 -3.82
C GLY A 21 18.28 7.82 -5.14
N GLY A 22 17.84 8.44 -6.24
CA GLY A 22 18.09 7.98 -7.60
C GLY A 22 17.22 6.84 -8.14
N TYR A 23 16.37 6.16 -7.35
CA TYR A 23 15.54 5.08 -7.88
C TYR A 23 14.12 4.96 -7.31
N LEU A 24 13.83 5.51 -6.12
CA LEU A 24 12.45 5.61 -5.62
C LEU A 24 11.81 6.94 -6.03
N ARG A 25 10.50 6.92 -6.21
CA ARG A 25 9.69 8.07 -6.65
C ARG A 25 8.39 8.08 -5.84
N ASN A 26 7.97 9.23 -5.31
CA ASN A 26 6.65 9.32 -4.67
C ASN A 26 5.55 9.07 -5.69
N VAL A 27 4.41 8.60 -5.19
CA VAL A 27 3.21 8.48 -6.02
C VAL A 27 2.61 9.86 -6.28
N VAL A 28 2.30 10.11 -7.54
CA VAL A 28 1.64 11.35 -7.99
C VAL A 28 0.14 11.09 -7.99
N TRP A 29 -0.60 11.98 -7.33
CA TRP A 29 -2.05 12.05 -7.41
C TRP A 29 -2.43 13.28 -8.21
N GLY A 30 -3.30 13.13 -9.21
CA GLY A 30 -3.74 14.24 -10.05
C GLY A 30 -4.28 13.83 -11.42
N PRO A 31 -4.53 14.80 -12.32
CA PRO A 31 -5.20 14.55 -13.61
C PRO A 31 -4.49 13.55 -14.53
N ALA A 32 -3.17 13.41 -14.41
CA ALA A 32 -2.39 12.45 -15.19
C ALA A 32 -2.46 11.00 -14.67
N THR A 33 -3.16 10.77 -13.56
CA THR A 33 -3.19 9.48 -12.85
C THR A 33 -4.62 9.08 -12.52
N CYS A 34 -4.86 7.77 -12.42
CA CYS A 34 -6.13 7.22 -12.00
C CYS A 34 -6.43 7.65 -10.57
N SER A 35 -7.57 8.32 -10.36
CA SER A 35 -8.05 8.80 -9.06
C SER A 35 -8.24 7.68 -8.01
N HIS A 36 -8.29 6.43 -8.44
CA HIS A 36 -8.50 5.27 -7.59
C HIS A 36 -7.20 4.52 -7.25
N CYS A 37 -6.24 4.39 -8.17
CA CYS A 37 -5.03 3.59 -7.93
C CYS A 37 -3.71 4.29 -8.25
N ALA A 38 -3.75 5.57 -8.61
CA ALA A 38 -2.62 6.33 -9.12
C ALA A 38 -1.88 5.66 -10.30
N GLY A 39 -2.50 4.68 -10.98
CA GLY A 39 -1.97 4.10 -12.21
C GLY A 39 -2.21 5.03 -13.39
N ILE A 40 -1.52 4.81 -14.50
CA ILE A 40 -1.69 5.66 -15.69
C ILE A 40 -2.95 5.24 -16.43
N PRO A 41 -3.95 6.13 -16.60
CA PRO A 41 -5.10 5.85 -17.45
C PRO A 41 -4.60 5.56 -18.87
N GLY A 42 -5.18 4.55 -19.53
CA GLY A 42 -4.70 4.11 -20.84
C GLY A 42 -4.87 5.16 -21.95
N ASN A 43 -5.80 6.10 -21.75
CA ASN A 43 -6.13 7.18 -22.68
C ASN A 43 -6.21 8.51 -21.92
N GLU A 44 -5.89 9.61 -22.59
CA GLU A 44 -6.04 10.96 -22.04
C GLU A 44 -7.50 11.28 -21.72
N GLY A 45 -7.72 12.14 -20.71
CA GLY A 45 -9.05 12.62 -20.32
C GLY A 45 -9.85 11.71 -19.38
N PHE A 46 -9.40 10.47 -19.13
CA PHE A 46 -10.06 9.58 -18.18
C PHE A 46 -9.52 9.74 -16.76
N SER A 47 -10.41 10.00 -15.79
CA SER A 47 -10.05 10.11 -14.38
C SER A 47 -9.75 8.76 -13.73
N THR A 48 -10.14 7.63 -14.36
CA THR A 48 -9.89 6.27 -13.89
C THR A 48 -9.25 5.40 -14.98
N CYS A 49 -8.46 4.41 -14.59
CA CYS A 49 -7.98 3.40 -15.53
C CYS A 49 -9.05 2.32 -15.74
N TYR A 50 -8.98 1.62 -16.88
CA TYR A 50 -9.94 0.58 -17.27
C TYR A 50 -10.25 -0.45 -16.16
N ARG A 51 -9.22 -0.86 -15.41
CA ARG A 51 -9.39 -1.82 -14.30
C ARG A 51 -10.17 -1.23 -13.14
N CYS A 52 -9.86 0.00 -12.74
CA CYS A 52 -10.56 0.66 -11.64
C CYS A 52 -11.98 1.07 -12.03
N ASP A 53 -12.22 1.41 -13.29
CA ASP A 53 -13.56 1.68 -13.80
C ASP A 53 -14.52 0.50 -13.55
N GLY A 54 -14.06 -0.72 -13.86
CA GLY A 54 -14.81 -1.95 -13.55
C GLY A 54 -14.99 -2.24 -12.04
N TYR A 55 -14.28 -1.53 -11.16
CA TYR A 55 -14.43 -1.65 -9.70
C TYR A 55 -15.39 -0.61 -9.12
N ILE A 56 -15.70 0.48 -9.83
CA ILE A 56 -16.56 1.57 -9.33
C ILE A 56 -17.94 1.05 -8.90
N ALA A 57 -18.51 0.11 -9.65
CA ALA A 57 -19.79 -0.54 -9.32
C ALA A 57 -19.78 -1.25 -7.94
N ARG A 58 -18.60 -1.47 -7.35
CA ARG A 58 -18.40 -2.13 -6.05
C ARG A 58 -17.82 -1.18 -4.99
N ALA A 59 -17.74 0.13 -5.22
CA ALA A 59 -17.03 1.08 -4.36
C ALA A 59 -17.34 0.94 -2.86
N GLY A 60 -18.62 0.74 -2.48
CA GLY A 60 -19.04 0.56 -1.08
C GLY A 60 -18.54 -0.75 -0.43
N GLN A 61 -18.13 -1.72 -1.23
CA GLN A 61 -17.62 -3.03 -0.80
C GLN A 61 -16.10 -3.12 -0.85
N LEU A 62 -15.40 -2.10 -1.37
CA LEU A 62 -13.96 -2.09 -1.54
C LEU A 62 -13.30 -1.14 -0.53
N SER A 63 -12.00 -0.87 -0.66
CA SER A 63 -11.34 0.12 0.19
C SER A 63 -12.01 1.49 0.07
N ASP A 64 -12.19 2.20 1.18
CA ASP A 64 -12.73 3.56 1.20
C ASP A 64 -11.64 4.58 0.82
N ARG A 65 -10.40 4.27 1.19
CA ARG A 65 -9.22 5.09 0.88
C ARG A 65 -8.05 4.21 0.46
N ARG A 66 -7.18 4.74 -0.40
CA ARG A 66 -5.98 4.05 -0.89
C ARG A 66 -4.80 4.99 -0.81
N GLY A 67 -3.68 4.50 -0.31
CA GLY A 67 -2.40 5.19 -0.30
C GLY A 67 -1.33 4.29 -0.90
N PHE A 68 -0.38 4.92 -1.57
CA PHE A 68 0.78 4.24 -2.16
C PHE A 68 2.04 4.97 -1.75
N ILE A 69 2.99 4.27 -1.12
CA ILE A 69 4.21 4.92 -0.61
C ILE A 69 5.07 5.37 -1.81
N THR A 70 5.37 4.46 -2.73
CA THR A 70 6.23 4.75 -3.89
C THR A 70 5.70 4.10 -5.18
N TYR A 71 6.21 4.52 -6.34
CA TYR A 71 6.10 3.72 -7.56
C TYR A 71 7.19 2.64 -7.62
N ALA A 72 6.80 1.42 -7.99
CA ALA A 72 7.72 0.35 -8.38
C ALA A 72 7.71 0.20 -9.90
N LEU A 73 8.88 0.37 -10.53
CA LEU A 73 8.99 0.31 -11.99
C LEU A 73 9.49 -1.06 -12.43
N ALA A 74 8.80 -1.67 -13.40
CA ALA A 74 9.19 -2.92 -14.02
C ALA A 74 10.62 -2.83 -14.60
N GLY A 75 11.47 -3.81 -14.26
CA GLY A 75 12.87 -3.85 -14.70
C GLY A 75 13.82 -2.87 -14.00
N ALA A 76 13.34 -2.09 -13.01
CA ALA A 76 14.17 -1.18 -12.23
C ALA A 76 14.40 -1.69 -10.79
N GLN A 77 15.32 -1.06 -10.08
CA GLN A 77 15.63 -1.36 -8.68
C GLN A 77 14.40 -1.21 -7.75
N SER A 78 13.55 -0.19 -8.00
CA SER A 78 12.31 0.01 -7.25
C SER A 78 11.35 -1.19 -7.38
N GLY A 79 11.27 -1.79 -8.58
CA GLY A 79 10.53 -3.02 -8.80
C GLY A 79 11.19 -4.25 -8.17
N ALA A 80 12.52 -4.39 -8.28
CA ALA A 80 13.25 -5.52 -7.73
C ALA A 80 13.10 -5.63 -6.20
N ASN A 81 13.08 -4.50 -5.48
CA ASN A 81 12.90 -4.49 -4.02
C ASN A 81 11.60 -5.15 -3.57
N MET A 82 10.51 -5.00 -4.34
CA MET A 82 9.19 -5.56 -4.01
C MET A 82 9.14 -7.09 -4.09
N TYR A 83 10.07 -7.72 -4.81
CA TYR A 83 10.17 -9.18 -4.86
C TYR A 83 11.22 -9.70 -3.89
N ARG A 84 12.42 -9.10 -3.90
CA ARG A 84 13.60 -9.65 -3.21
C ARG A 84 13.48 -9.67 -1.69
N TYR A 85 12.70 -8.77 -1.11
CA TYR A 85 12.48 -8.77 0.34
C TYR A 85 11.69 -10.00 0.83
N LYS A 86 11.01 -10.70 -0.10
CA LYS A 86 10.26 -11.94 0.16
C LYS A 86 11.08 -13.18 -0.19
N ASP A 87 12.34 -13.09 -0.58
CA ASP A 87 13.15 -14.28 -0.86
C ASP A 87 13.27 -15.15 0.40
N ASP A 88 13.58 -16.44 0.26
CA ASP A 88 13.75 -17.31 1.44
C ASP A 88 14.91 -16.83 2.34
N VAL A 89 15.90 -16.18 1.72
CA VAL A 89 16.94 -15.41 2.39
C VAL A 89 16.93 -13.99 1.80
N PRO A 90 16.14 -13.05 2.37
CA PRO A 90 16.05 -11.69 1.87
C PRO A 90 17.40 -10.95 1.97
N PRO A 91 17.83 -10.23 0.94
CA PRO A 91 18.96 -9.33 1.05
C PRO A 91 18.71 -8.27 2.15
N PRO A 92 19.67 -8.00 3.05
CA PRO A 92 19.47 -7.03 4.14
C PRO A 92 19.04 -5.64 3.67
N ALA A 93 19.49 -5.21 2.49
CA ALA A 93 19.12 -3.94 1.89
C ALA A 93 17.63 -3.89 1.48
N ALA A 94 17.08 -4.98 0.94
CA ALA A 94 15.67 -5.04 0.53
C ALA A 94 14.75 -4.97 1.76
N THR A 95 15.04 -5.77 2.79
CA THR A 95 14.31 -5.73 4.06
C THR A 95 14.42 -4.37 4.73
N ARG A 96 15.64 -3.79 4.80
CA ARG A 96 15.86 -2.45 5.37
C ARG A 96 15.04 -1.38 4.65
N MET A 97 15.01 -1.40 3.32
CA MET A 97 14.25 -0.42 2.54
C MET A 97 12.74 -0.53 2.81
N MET A 98 12.19 -1.76 2.83
CA MET A 98 10.78 -1.98 3.19
C MET A 98 10.48 -1.49 4.60
N THR A 99 11.34 -1.80 5.57
CA THR A 99 11.19 -1.32 6.96
C THR A 99 11.22 0.20 7.02
N LEU A 100 12.15 0.86 6.34
CA LEU A 100 12.24 2.33 6.34
C LEU A 100 10.98 2.96 5.73
N LEU A 101 10.49 2.44 4.60
CA LEU A 101 9.28 2.95 3.93
C LEU A 101 8.05 2.83 4.85
N LEU A 102 7.88 1.67 5.49
CA LEU A 102 6.80 1.45 6.47
C LEU A 102 6.99 2.32 7.71
N ALA A 103 8.20 2.40 8.27
CA ALA A 103 8.49 3.17 9.47
C ALA A 103 8.17 4.65 9.28
N ALA A 104 8.67 5.25 8.19
CA ALA A 104 8.40 6.65 7.86
C ALA A 104 6.89 6.90 7.70
N THR A 105 6.22 6.02 6.95
CA THR A 105 4.80 6.18 6.64
C THR A 105 3.90 5.99 7.85
N LEU A 106 4.10 4.92 8.61
CA LEU A 106 3.29 4.60 9.78
C LEU A 106 3.58 5.55 10.96
N THR A 107 4.73 6.23 10.98
CA THR A 107 5.02 7.25 12.00
C THR A 107 4.43 8.61 11.65
N LYS A 108 4.51 9.05 10.38
CA LYS A 108 4.14 10.42 9.98
C LYS A 108 2.75 10.54 9.37
N HIS A 109 2.31 9.54 8.59
CA HIS A 109 1.14 9.65 7.71
C HIS A 109 -0.09 8.89 8.21
N MET A 110 -0.07 8.31 9.42
CA MET A 110 -1.22 7.57 9.97
C MET A 110 -2.46 8.44 10.15
N THR A 111 -2.30 9.71 10.47
CA THR A 111 -3.43 10.66 10.55
C THR A 111 -4.05 10.93 9.18
N CYS A 112 -3.30 10.77 8.09
CA CYS A 112 -3.79 10.90 6.72
C CYS A 112 -4.54 9.66 6.21
N ALA A 113 -4.46 8.55 6.95
CA ALA A 113 -5.22 7.33 6.69
C ALA A 113 -6.68 7.43 7.18
N VAL A 114 -7.05 8.50 7.89
CA VAL A 114 -8.42 8.78 8.29
C VAL A 114 -9.33 8.87 7.06
N HIS A 115 -10.51 8.25 7.13
CA HIS A 115 -11.58 8.45 6.16
C HIS A 115 -12.65 9.37 6.77
N PRO A 116 -13.17 10.37 6.02
CA PRO A 116 -14.29 11.18 6.46
C PRO A 116 -15.48 10.30 6.92
N GLY A 117 -15.97 10.52 8.15
CA GLY A 117 -17.11 9.78 8.69
C GLY A 117 -16.78 8.47 9.43
N HIS A 118 -15.53 7.99 9.43
CA HIS A 118 -15.14 6.75 10.13
C HIS A 118 -14.04 6.94 11.19
N GLY A 119 -13.49 8.14 11.31
CA GLY A 119 -12.48 8.44 12.33
C GLY A 119 -11.11 7.78 12.05
N PRO A 120 -10.22 7.74 13.06
CA PRO A 120 -8.89 7.13 12.93
C PRO A 120 -8.97 5.64 12.68
N VAL A 121 -7.87 5.08 12.16
CA VAL A 121 -7.68 3.62 12.07
C VAL A 121 -7.70 3.04 13.48
N THR A 122 -8.47 1.96 13.67
CA THR A 122 -8.63 1.28 14.97
C THR A 122 -8.19 -0.18 14.95
N ALA A 123 -7.91 -0.75 13.78
CA ALA A 123 -7.37 -2.10 13.61
C ALA A 123 -6.50 -2.17 12.36
N TRP A 124 -5.72 -3.23 12.18
CA TRP A 124 -4.93 -3.40 10.96
C TRP A 124 -4.91 -4.86 10.49
N ALA A 125 -4.69 -5.05 9.20
CA ALA A 125 -4.57 -6.34 8.55
C ALA A 125 -3.48 -6.28 7.48
N THR A 126 -3.08 -7.44 6.99
CA THR A 126 -2.20 -7.56 5.82
C THR A 126 -2.87 -8.45 4.78
N VAL A 127 -2.71 -8.13 3.50
CA VAL A 127 -3.16 -9.00 2.41
C VAL A 127 -2.35 -10.29 2.45
N PRO A 128 -2.98 -11.47 2.59
CA PRO A 128 -2.25 -12.73 2.65
C PRO A 128 -1.54 -13.04 1.34
N SER A 129 -0.33 -13.61 1.44
CA SER A 129 0.31 -14.18 0.25
C SER A 129 -0.51 -15.36 -0.25
N LEU A 130 -0.71 -15.43 -1.56
CA LEU A 130 -1.37 -16.56 -2.21
C LEU A 130 -0.42 -17.74 -2.45
N SER A 131 0.88 -17.59 -2.17
CA SER A 131 1.90 -18.65 -2.31
C SER A 131 1.97 -19.62 -1.12
N GLY A 132 1.01 -19.57 -0.19
CA GLY A 132 0.91 -20.54 0.91
C GLY A 132 1.88 -20.32 2.08
N ARG A 133 2.58 -19.17 2.14
CA ARG A 133 3.39 -18.82 3.32
C ARG A 133 2.48 -18.36 4.45
N ALA A 134 2.57 -19.03 5.60
CA ALA A 134 1.76 -18.74 6.79
C ALA A 134 1.98 -17.31 7.34
N ASN A 135 3.19 -16.76 7.21
CA ASN A 135 3.51 -15.39 7.63
C ASN A 135 3.99 -14.56 6.44
N HIS A 136 3.21 -13.56 6.02
CA HIS A 136 3.66 -12.58 5.04
C HIS A 136 4.72 -11.67 5.69
N PRO A 137 5.96 -11.56 5.17
CA PRO A 137 7.04 -10.80 5.81
C PRO A 137 6.64 -9.35 6.15
N LEU A 138 5.75 -8.74 5.36
CA LEU A 138 5.21 -7.40 5.60
C LEU A 138 4.57 -7.25 6.98
N ALA A 139 3.86 -8.26 7.48
CA ALA A 139 3.22 -8.19 8.80
C ALA A 139 4.27 -8.03 9.91
N GLY A 140 5.36 -8.79 9.83
CA GLY A 140 6.48 -8.69 10.77
C GLY A 140 7.21 -7.35 10.69
N LEU A 141 7.31 -6.75 9.50
CA LEU A 141 7.93 -5.43 9.32
C LEU A 141 7.04 -4.28 9.84
N ALA A 142 5.71 -4.42 9.73
CA ALA A 142 4.76 -3.39 10.14
C ALA A 142 4.40 -3.45 11.63
N ALA A 143 4.35 -4.66 12.22
CA ALA A 143 3.90 -4.89 13.59
C ALA A 143 4.57 -3.99 14.66
N PRO A 144 5.89 -3.70 14.62
CA PRO A 144 6.53 -2.81 15.60
C PRO A 144 5.92 -1.40 15.64
N PHE A 145 5.36 -0.92 14.53
CA PHE A 145 4.76 0.41 14.40
C PHE A 145 3.25 0.43 14.68
N LEU A 146 2.61 -0.74 14.73
CA LEU A 146 1.16 -0.89 14.90
C LEU A 146 0.77 -1.65 16.18
N LYS A 147 1.71 -1.80 17.12
CA LYS A 147 1.56 -2.61 18.34
C LYS A 147 0.37 -2.26 19.23
N THR A 148 -0.17 -1.04 19.13
CA THR A 148 -1.32 -0.58 19.92
C THR A 148 -2.66 -0.88 19.25
N LEU A 149 -2.65 -1.36 18.00
CA LEU A 149 -3.86 -1.68 17.24
C LEU A 149 -4.03 -3.21 17.14
N PRO A 150 -5.26 -3.72 17.32
CA PRO A 150 -5.56 -5.12 17.09
C PRO A 150 -5.25 -5.51 15.64
N TRP A 151 -4.55 -6.64 15.50
CA TRP A 151 -4.33 -7.28 14.21
C TRP A 151 -5.53 -8.17 13.87
N ILE A 152 -6.05 -8.02 12.65
CA ILE A 152 -7.11 -8.85 12.08
C ILE A 152 -6.47 -9.85 11.14
N ALA A 153 -6.57 -11.13 11.45
CA ALA A 153 -6.02 -12.15 10.58
C ALA A 153 -6.95 -12.39 9.38
N LEU A 154 -6.33 -12.42 8.20
CA LEU A 154 -6.96 -12.79 6.94
C LEU A 154 -6.25 -14.03 6.42
N ARG A 155 -7.00 -14.89 5.73
CA ARG A 155 -6.43 -15.99 4.95
C ARG A 155 -7.09 -16.09 3.59
N ALA A 156 -6.39 -16.71 2.64
CA ALA A 156 -7.00 -17.12 1.40
C ALA A 156 -8.14 -18.12 1.68
N SER A 157 -9.28 -17.91 1.03
CA SER A 157 -10.41 -18.83 1.10
C SER A 157 -10.07 -20.15 0.40
N ALA A 158 -10.48 -21.27 0.96
CA ALA A 158 -10.35 -22.58 0.29
C ALA A 158 -11.17 -22.65 -1.02
N ALA A 159 -12.19 -21.80 -1.16
CA ALA A 159 -13.00 -21.69 -2.37
C ALA A 159 -12.47 -20.63 -3.35
N ALA A 160 -11.32 -19.99 -3.06
CA ALA A 160 -10.76 -18.95 -3.91
C ALA A 160 -10.44 -19.53 -5.30
N ARG A 161 -11.14 -19.03 -6.31
CA ARG A 161 -10.88 -19.35 -7.72
C ARG A 161 -10.38 -18.10 -8.42
N ASN A 162 -9.39 -18.25 -9.28
CA ASN A 162 -8.86 -17.18 -10.12
C ASN A 162 -8.53 -15.90 -9.32
N VAL A 163 -7.67 -16.05 -8.30
CA VAL A 163 -7.26 -15.01 -7.34
C VAL A 163 -6.68 -13.72 -7.95
N ARG A 164 -6.38 -13.72 -9.25
CA ARG A 164 -5.98 -12.52 -10.02
C ARG A 164 -7.17 -11.63 -10.40
N GLU A 165 -8.40 -12.10 -10.20
CA GLU A 165 -9.63 -11.36 -10.36
C GLU A 165 -10.14 -10.81 -9.04
N LEU A 166 -10.82 -9.67 -9.09
CA LEU A 166 -11.49 -9.08 -7.94
C LEU A 166 -12.69 -9.93 -7.54
N ARG A 167 -12.58 -10.65 -6.41
CA ARG A 167 -13.65 -11.48 -5.85
C ARG A 167 -13.61 -11.40 -4.34
N LEU A 168 -14.68 -10.88 -3.74
CA LEU A 168 -14.75 -10.64 -2.29
C LEU A 168 -14.60 -11.94 -1.47
N GLY A 169 -14.97 -13.08 -2.06
CA GLY A 169 -14.81 -14.41 -1.45
C GLY A 169 -13.41 -15.02 -1.56
N ASN A 170 -12.43 -14.33 -2.17
CA ASN A 170 -11.05 -14.82 -2.21
C ASN A 170 -10.39 -14.86 -0.84
N TYR A 171 -10.87 -14.05 0.10
CA TYR A 171 -10.35 -13.95 1.45
C TYR A 171 -11.47 -14.07 2.49
N VAL A 172 -11.09 -14.60 3.64
CA VAL A 172 -11.95 -14.70 4.83
C VAL A 172 -11.16 -14.23 6.03
N THR A 173 -11.85 -13.60 6.96
CA THR A 173 -11.31 -13.36 8.31
C THR A 173 -11.30 -14.67 9.08
N THR A 174 -10.50 -14.73 10.13
CA THR A 174 -10.39 -15.90 11.00
C THR A 174 -10.59 -15.49 12.45
N ASP A 175 -10.85 -16.46 13.31
CA ASP A 175 -10.93 -16.25 14.75
C ASP A 175 -9.55 -16.00 15.39
N GLU A 176 -8.47 -16.14 14.62
CA GLU A 176 -7.14 -15.71 15.02
C GLU A 176 -7.07 -14.16 15.01
N GLY A 177 -6.73 -13.56 16.15
CA GLY A 177 -6.61 -12.10 16.29
C GLY A 177 -7.91 -11.40 16.67
N GLY A 178 -8.06 -10.14 16.26
CA GLY A 178 -9.23 -9.31 16.56
C GLY A 178 -10.37 -9.50 15.56
N SER A 179 -11.56 -8.99 15.91
CA SER A 179 -12.70 -8.91 14.99
C SER A 179 -12.67 -7.60 14.18
N PRO A 180 -12.94 -7.63 12.87
CA PRO A 180 -13.09 -6.41 12.06
C PRO A 180 -14.41 -5.68 12.35
N SER A 181 -15.39 -6.31 13.02
CA SER A 181 -16.71 -5.73 13.25
C SER A 181 -16.62 -4.38 14.00
N GLY A 182 -17.18 -3.33 13.41
CA GLY A 182 -17.15 -1.98 13.98
C GLY A 182 -15.83 -1.22 13.77
N GLN A 183 -14.80 -1.85 13.19
CA GLN A 183 -13.46 -1.27 13.08
C GLN A 183 -13.26 -0.47 11.78
N HIS A 184 -12.44 0.57 11.85
CA HIS A 184 -11.77 1.13 10.68
C HIS A 184 -10.41 0.44 10.52
N VAL A 185 -10.29 -0.41 9.50
CA VAL A 185 -9.13 -1.29 9.31
C VAL A 185 -8.12 -0.67 8.34
N LEU A 186 -6.86 -0.54 8.75
CA LEU A 186 -5.74 -0.30 7.83
C LEU A 186 -5.33 -1.62 7.19
N LEU A 187 -5.53 -1.76 5.89
CA LEU A 187 -5.13 -2.94 5.13
C LEU A 187 -3.80 -2.69 4.44
N LEU A 188 -2.77 -3.45 4.83
CA LEU A 188 -1.44 -3.35 4.26
C LEU A 188 -1.23 -4.36 3.13
N ASP A 189 -0.67 -3.90 2.03
CA ASP A 189 -0.19 -4.74 0.94
C ASP A 189 1.20 -4.26 0.51
N ASP A 190 1.96 -5.11 -0.17
CA ASP A 190 3.28 -4.71 -0.64
C ASP A 190 3.22 -4.08 -2.04
N THR A 191 2.45 -4.67 -2.96
CA THR A 191 2.49 -4.27 -4.36
C THR A 191 1.12 -4.25 -5.02
N TRP A 192 0.71 -3.09 -5.50
CA TRP A 192 -0.49 -2.93 -6.30
C TRP A 192 -0.17 -3.04 -7.79
N VAL A 193 -0.48 -4.19 -8.39
CA VAL A 193 -0.40 -4.39 -9.85
C VAL A 193 -1.73 -4.06 -10.52
N THR A 194 -2.78 -4.82 -10.19
CA THR A 194 -4.16 -4.63 -10.67
C THR A 194 -5.12 -4.19 -9.58
N GLY A 195 -4.70 -4.27 -8.31
CA GLY A 195 -5.56 -4.03 -7.14
C GLY A 195 -6.49 -5.17 -6.77
N SER A 196 -6.54 -6.26 -7.52
CA SER A 196 -7.55 -7.30 -7.31
C SER A 196 -7.44 -7.96 -5.92
N ASN A 197 -6.23 -8.24 -5.44
CA ASN A 197 -6.01 -8.84 -4.12
C ASN A 197 -6.33 -7.90 -2.96
N PRO A 198 -5.71 -6.70 -2.85
CA PRO A 198 -6.01 -5.79 -1.74
C PRO A 198 -7.50 -5.42 -1.69
N GLU A 199 -8.15 -5.28 -2.84
CA GLU A 199 -9.58 -4.96 -2.86
C GLU A 199 -10.48 -6.15 -2.51
N SER A 200 -10.09 -7.36 -2.91
CA SER A 200 -10.81 -8.56 -2.46
C SER A 200 -10.69 -8.76 -0.95
N ALA A 201 -9.51 -8.47 -0.38
CA ALA A 201 -9.28 -8.51 1.06
C ALA A 201 -10.06 -7.39 1.78
N ALA A 202 -10.09 -6.18 1.24
CA ALA A 202 -10.90 -5.09 1.77
C ALA A 202 -12.39 -5.45 1.82
N GLY A 203 -12.92 -6.06 0.74
CA GLY A 203 -14.31 -6.49 0.74
C GLY A 203 -14.60 -7.69 1.63
N ALA A 204 -13.62 -8.54 1.92
CA ALA A 204 -13.75 -9.55 2.96
C ALA A 204 -13.89 -8.91 4.35
N LEU A 205 -13.05 -7.93 4.67
CA LEU A 205 -13.15 -7.17 5.93
C LEU A 205 -14.49 -6.45 6.07
N LYS A 206 -14.96 -5.79 5.00
CA LYS A 206 -16.26 -5.09 5.00
C LYS A 206 -17.45 -6.04 5.15
N ARG A 207 -17.43 -7.16 4.44
CA ARG A 207 -18.45 -8.21 4.58
C ARG A 207 -18.52 -8.72 6.03
N ASP A 208 -17.39 -8.81 6.69
CA ASP A 208 -17.27 -9.34 8.05
C ASP A 208 -17.44 -8.23 9.12
N GLY A 209 -17.86 -7.02 8.72
CA GLY A 209 -18.35 -5.96 9.62
C GLY A 209 -17.45 -4.75 9.80
N ALA A 210 -16.33 -4.64 9.08
CA ALA A 210 -15.53 -3.41 9.10
C ALA A 210 -16.36 -2.21 8.62
N THR A 211 -16.31 -1.12 9.37
CA THR A 211 -17.03 0.12 9.03
C THR A 211 -16.34 0.89 7.93
N ALA A 212 -15.01 0.82 7.88
CA ALA A 212 -14.18 1.34 6.80
C ALA A 212 -12.90 0.52 6.63
N VAL A 213 -12.34 0.57 5.42
CA VAL A 213 -11.04 -0.01 5.11
C VAL A 213 -10.19 1.01 4.36
N THR A 214 -9.04 1.36 4.94
CA THR A 214 -8.01 2.16 4.26
C THR A 214 -6.88 1.26 3.82
N SER A 215 -6.69 1.11 2.51
CA SER A 215 -5.57 0.36 1.96
C SER A 215 -4.32 1.24 1.91
N LEU A 216 -3.22 0.77 2.49
CA LEU A 216 -1.90 1.36 2.31
C LEU A 216 -0.98 0.31 1.67
N VAL A 217 -0.51 0.61 0.47
CA VAL A 217 0.34 -0.31 -0.29
C VAL A 217 1.72 0.28 -0.46
N VAL A 218 2.76 -0.52 -0.22
CA VAL A 218 4.14 -0.02 -0.28
C VAL A 218 4.45 0.50 -1.68
N ALA A 219 4.13 -0.25 -2.73
CA ALA A 219 4.39 0.18 -4.08
C ALA A 219 3.20 0.07 -5.04
N ARG A 220 3.01 1.12 -5.84
CA ARG A 220 2.18 1.05 -7.05
C ARG A 220 3.04 0.62 -8.23
N TRP A 221 2.73 -0.53 -8.82
CA TRP A 221 3.50 -1.06 -9.95
C TRP A 221 3.21 -0.32 -11.27
N LEU A 222 4.25 0.14 -11.95
CA LEU A 222 4.19 0.70 -13.29
C LEU A 222 5.04 -0.11 -14.27
N ASP A 223 4.56 -0.21 -15.49
CA ASP A 223 5.20 -0.93 -16.59
C ASP A 223 5.31 0.00 -17.79
N ALA A 224 6.53 0.42 -18.10
CA ALA A 224 6.81 1.39 -19.16
C ALA A 224 6.43 0.87 -20.56
N SER A 225 6.15 -0.43 -20.73
CA SER A 225 5.64 -0.98 -22.00
C SER A 225 4.15 -0.71 -22.23
N ARG A 226 3.44 -0.14 -21.24
CA ARG A 226 1.97 0.01 -21.28
C ARG A 226 1.54 1.45 -21.53
N GLY A 227 0.90 1.68 -22.69
CA GLY A 227 0.24 2.96 -23.01
C GLY A 227 1.15 4.17 -22.74
N ALA A 228 0.60 5.22 -22.16
CA ALA A 228 1.31 6.46 -21.82
C ALA A 228 2.25 6.37 -20.60
N THR A 229 2.49 5.15 -20.06
CA THR A 229 3.26 5.00 -18.82
C THR A 229 4.72 5.44 -18.98
N LYS A 230 5.33 5.21 -20.14
CA LYS A 230 6.72 5.61 -20.41
C LYS A 230 6.86 7.13 -20.38
N GLU A 231 5.96 7.83 -21.07
CA GLU A 231 5.92 9.29 -21.15
C GLU A 231 5.64 9.89 -19.78
N PHE A 232 4.71 9.31 -19.01
CA PHE A 232 4.45 9.71 -17.62
C PHE A 232 5.70 9.59 -16.75
N ILE A 233 6.40 8.45 -16.78
CA ILE A 233 7.62 8.23 -15.98
C ILE A 233 8.65 9.33 -16.30
N LYS A 234 8.86 9.63 -17.59
CA LYS A 234 9.83 10.66 -18.01
C LYS A 234 9.45 12.08 -17.58
N SER A 235 8.16 12.42 -17.62
CA SER A 235 7.69 13.80 -17.44
C SER A 235 7.29 14.12 -15.99
N HIS A 236 6.84 13.13 -15.22
CA HIS A 236 6.26 13.34 -13.88
C HIS A 236 7.11 12.74 -12.75
N LEU A 237 7.96 11.74 -13.02
CA LEU A 237 8.80 11.09 -12.00
C LEU A 237 10.24 11.60 -12.01
N THR A 238 10.38 12.93 -12.04
CA THR A 238 11.66 13.64 -12.15
C THR A 238 12.32 13.94 -10.80
N GLN A 239 11.54 13.96 -9.72
CA GLN A 239 12.02 14.22 -8.36
C GLN A 239 12.32 12.90 -7.64
N ASP A 240 13.36 12.92 -6.81
CA ASP A 240 13.65 11.81 -5.89
C ASP A 240 12.57 11.68 -4.80
N PHE A 241 12.51 10.50 -4.19
CA PHE A 241 11.57 10.21 -3.13
C PHE A 241 11.78 11.14 -1.92
N ASP A 242 10.71 11.80 -1.48
CA ASP A 242 10.64 12.56 -0.24
C ASP A 242 9.66 11.89 0.76
N PRO A 243 10.13 11.45 1.94
CA PRO A 243 9.28 10.83 2.96
C PRO A 243 8.17 11.74 3.51
N ILE A 244 8.27 13.06 3.34
CA ILE A 244 7.23 14.00 3.82
C ILE A 244 5.99 14.01 2.91
N VAL A 245 6.11 13.55 1.66
CA VAL A 245 4.99 13.53 0.72
C VAL A 245 4.04 12.40 1.11
N CYS A 246 2.79 12.75 1.36
CA CYS A 246 1.77 11.84 1.83
C CYS A 246 1.42 10.79 0.78
N PRO A 247 1.41 9.49 1.12
CA PRO A 247 1.02 8.42 0.19
C PRO A 247 -0.45 8.50 -0.25
N PHE A 248 -1.31 9.17 0.54
CA PHE A 248 -2.75 9.26 0.28
C PHE A 248 -3.17 10.52 -0.48
N THR A 249 -2.35 11.57 -0.49
CA THR A 249 -2.73 12.87 -1.10
C THR A 249 -1.72 13.36 -2.13
N GLY A 250 -0.47 12.88 -2.09
CA GLY A 250 0.60 13.39 -2.96
C GLY A 250 1.15 14.76 -2.55
N HIS A 251 0.76 15.27 -1.37
CA HIS A 251 1.22 16.55 -0.84
C HIS A 251 1.99 16.38 0.47
N PRO A 252 2.92 17.29 0.81
CA PRO A 252 3.62 17.28 2.09
C PRO A 252 2.68 17.31 3.31
N CYS A 253 3.09 16.67 4.41
CA CYS A 253 2.42 16.69 5.72
C CYS A 253 3.27 17.29 6.84
#